data_AF-A0A2V5TC95-F1
#
_entry.id   AF-A0A2V5TC95-F1
#
_cell.length_a   1.000
_cell.length_b   1.000
_cell.length_c   1.000
_cell.angle_alpha   90.00
_cell.angle_beta   90.00
_cell.angle_gamma   90.00
#
_symmetry.space_group_name_H-M   'P 1'
#
loop_
_entity.id
_entity.type
_entity.pdbx_description
1 polymer ?
#
loop_
_entity_poly.entity_id
_entity_poly.type
_entity_poly.pdbx_seq_one_letter_code
_entity_poly.pdbx_strand_id
1 'polypeptide(L)'
;MSERYPLHSGSIADESVSASDGLRKPVIARNKDGLVDAVMNGKLGVLLDLDNAAEIAESLMSILTKRHPLGIIHGPGRLHVEVIAAYSYPQFVETLAAHLVTFRFFSEDSRG
;
A
#
# COMPACT_ATOMS: atom_id res chain seq x y z
N MET A 1 41.90 -19.99 -7.03
CA MET A 1 40.55 -20.21 -6.47
C MET A 1 39.65 -19.10 -6.99
N SER A 2 38.71 -19.43 -7.86
CA SER A 2 37.74 -18.50 -8.46
C SER A 2 36.36 -19.06 -8.17
N GLU A 3 35.66 -18.48 -7.20
CA GLU A 3 34.32 -18.91 -6.81
C GLU A 3 33.32 -18.40 -7.87
N ARG A 4 32.81 -19.32 -8.68
CA ARG A 4 31.71 -19.04 -9.62
C ARG A 4 30.40 -19.11 -8.83
N TYR A 5 29.68 -17.99 -8.77
CA TYR A 5 28.31 -17.96 -8.30
C TYR A 5 27.44 -18.89 -9.17
N PRO A 6 26.58 -19.74 -8.58
CA PRO A 6 25.68 -20.59 -9.35
C PRO A 6 24.63 -19.72 -10.04
N LEU A 7 24.50 -19.87 -11.35
CA LEU A 7 23.39 -19.33 -12.13
C LEU A 7 22.12 -20.09 -11.71
N HIS A 8 21.24 -19.43 -10.96
CA HIS A 8 19.88 -19.93 -10.77
C HIS A 8 19.19 -19.96 -12.13
N SER A 9 18.90 -21.16 -12.61
CA SER A 9 17.98 -21.44 -13.69
C SER A 9 16.56 -21.06 -13.22
N GLY A 10 16.23 -19.78 -13.34
CA GLY A 10 14.90 -19.25 -13.11
C GLY A 10 13.98 -19.70 -14.25
N SER A 11 13.14 -20.70 -13.95
CA SER A 11 11.87 -20.92 -14.63
C SER A 11 11.14 -19.58 -14.74
N ILE A 12 10.61 -19.30 -15.94
CA ILE A 12 9.79 -18.12 -16.24
C ILE A 12 8.79 -17.95 -15.11
N ALA A 13 8.98 -16.91 -14.30
CA ALA A 13 8.13 -16.65 -13.15
C ALA A 13 6.73 -16.33 -13.67
N ASP A 14 5.74 -17.02 -13.10
CA ASP A 14 4.33 -16.73 -13.24
C ASP A 14 4.10 -15.23 -12.98
N GLU A 15 3.67 -14.48 -14.00
CA GLU A 15 3.48 -13.01 -13.93
C GLU A 15 2.57 -12.57 -12.77
N SER A 16 1.65 -13.45 -12.33
CA SER A 16 0.75 -13.21 -11.20
C SER A 16 1.48 -13.04 -9.87
N VAL A 17 2.68 -13.65 -9.72
CA VAL A 17 3.50 -13.53 -8.51
C VAL A 17 4.18 -12.16 -8.41
N SER A 18 4.46 -11.51 -9.55
CA SER A 18 5.14 -10.21 -9.59
C SER A 18 4.21 -9.04 -9.23
N ALA A 19 2.93 -9.11 -9.63
CA ALA A 19 1.94 -8.08 -9.29
C ALA A 19 1.58 -8.04 -7.80
N SER A 20 1.59 -9.21 -7.12
CA SER A 20 1.34 -9.33 -5.67
C SER A 20 2.52 -8.83 -4.82
N ASP A 21 3.75 -8.84 -5.34
CA ASP A 21 4.94 -8.48 -4.58
C ASP A 21 4.96 -7.01 -4.13
N GLY A 22 4.29 -6.13 -4.88
CA GLY A 22 4.10 -4.72 -4.49
C GLY A 22 3.28 -4.56 -3.20
N LEU A 23 2.31 -5.44 -2.94
CA LEU A 23 1.43 -5.41 -1.75
C LEU A 23 2.15 -5.87 -0.47
N ARG A 24 3.35 -6.45 -0.61
CA ARG A 24 4.14 -7.01 0.49
C ARG A 24 5.33 -6.12 0.85
N LYS A 25 5.55 -5.04 0.10
CA LYS A 25 6.67 -4.11 0.29
C LYS A 25 6.20 -2.84 0.99
N PRO A 26 6.99 -2.34 1.95
CA PRO A 26 6.70 -1.05 2.56
C PRO A 26 6.84 0.06 1.52
N VAL A 27 5.89 0.99 1.50
CA VAL A 27 5.84 2.10 0.54
C VAL A 27 6.08 3.41 1.29
N ILE A 28 6.93 4.25 0.72
CA ILE A 28 7.04 5.67 1.08
C ILE A 28 6.21 6.46 0.07
N ALA A 29 5.29 7.27 0.57
CA ALA A 29 4.40 8.09 -0.21
C ALA A 29 4.60 9.57 0.13
N ARG A 30 4.34 10.44 -0.85
CA ARG A 30 4.32 11.89 -0.60
C ARG A 30 3.15 12.22 0.32
N ASN A 31 3.36 13.11 1.28
CA ASN A 31 2.34 13.65 2.18
C ASN A 31 1.42 14.71 1.52
N LYS A 32 1.44 14.81 0.21
CA LYS A 32 0.65 15.71 -0.63
C LYS A 32 -0.01 14.86 -1.73
N ASP A 33 -1.07 15.37 -2.32
CA ASP A 33 -1.80 14.74 -3.42
C ASP A 33 -2.54 13.45 -3.05
N GLY A 34 -3.09 12.74 -4.04
CA GLY A 34 -3.87 11.50 -3.85
C GLY A 34 -3.08 10.31 -3.29
N LEU A 35 -1.77 10.47 -3.04
CA LEU A 35 -0.95 9.43 -2.42
C LEU A 35 -1.27 9.26 -0.92
N VAL A 36 -1.79 10.31 -0.28
CA VAL A 36 -2.28 10.24 1.11
C VAL A 36 -3.38 9.20 1.22
N ASP A 37 -4.32 9.21 0.27
CA ASP A 37 -5.41 8.23 0.21
C ASP A 37 -4.86 6.84 -0.12
N ALA A 38 -3.92 6.72 -1.06
CA ALA A 38 -3.35 5.43 -1.47
C ALA A 38 -2.73 4.65 -0.30
N VAL A 39 -2.15 5.32 0.71
CA VAL A 39 -1.59 4.67 1.91
C VAL A 39 -2.51 4.74 3.14
N MET A 40 -3.80 5.01 2.95
CA MET A 40 -4.79 5.17 4.02
C MET A 40 -4.34 6.14 5.12
N ASN A 41 -3.91 7.34 4.72
CA ASN A 41 -3.44 8.39 5.63
C ASN A 41 -2.32 7.90 6.59
N GLY A 42 -1.38 7.13 6.05
CA GLY A 42 -0.21 6.64 6.78
C GLY A 42 -0.38 5.31 7.50
N LYS A 43 -1.53 4.63 7.35
CA LYS A 43 -1.78 3.31 7.98
C LYS A 43 -1.10 2.16 7.24
N LEU A 44 -0.97 2.25 5.92
CA LEU A 44 -0.40 1.20 5.07
C LEU A 44 0.96 1.56 4.46
N GLY A 45 1.45 2.77 4.70
CA GLY A 45 2.71 3.26 4.17
C GLY A 45 3.16 4.50 4.92
N VAL A 46 4.40 4.92 4.70
CA VAL A 46 4.97 6.08 5.38
C VAL A 46 4.72 7.32 4.54
N LEU A 47 4.10 8.34 5.13
CA LEU A 47 3.92 9.65 4.49
C LEU A 47 5.08 10.56 4.87
N LEU A 48 5.73 11.17 3.88
CA LEU A 48 6.83 12.12 4.07
C LEU A 48 6.67 13.35 3.18
N ASP A 49 7.21 14.49 3.62
CA ASP A 49 7.49 15.57 2.69
C ASP A 49 8.72 15.21 1.84
N LEU A 50 8.49 14.88 0.56
CA LEU A 50 9.57 14.51 -0.36
C LEU A 50 10.42 15.71 -0.81
N ASP A 51 10.06 16.93 -0.41
CA ASP A 51 10.88 18.12 -0.62
C ASP A 51 11.88 18.31 0.55
N ASN A 52 11.75 17.54 1.63
CA ASN A 52 12.61 17.58 2.81
C ASN A 52 13.61 16.42 2.84
N ALA A 53 14.82 16.65 2.33
CA ALA A 53 15.86 15.62 2.26
C ALA A 53 16.23 15.01 3.63
N ALA A 54 16.16 15.77 4.71
CA ALA A 54 16.47 15.27 6.05
C ALA A 54 15.43 14.24 6.53
N GLU A 55 14.14 14.54 6.32
CA GLU A 55 13.03 13.65 6.65
C GLU A 55 13.07 12.34 5.85
N ILE A 56 13.44 12.42 4.56
CA ILE A 56 13.67 11.23 3.73
C ILE A 56 14.78 10.37 4.32
N ALA A 57 15.92 10.97 4.67
CA ALA A 57 17.07 10.25 5.22
C ALA A 57 16.73 9.58 6.56
N GLU A 58 16.09 10.31 7.48
CA GLU A 58 15.69 9.78 8.79
C GLU A 58 14.68 8.64 8.67
N SER A 59 13.66 8.82 7.82
CA SER A 59 12.65 7.79 7.58
C SER A 59 13.28 6.54 6.97
N LEU A 60 14.10 6.69 5.93
CA LEU A 60 14.80 5.57 5.30
C LEU A 60 15.71 4.84 6.30
N MET A 61 16.48 5.57 7.11
CA MET A 61 17.31 4.97 8.16
C MET A 61 16.47 4.17 9.15
N SER A 62 15.33 4.71 9.59
CA SER A 62 14.47 4.02 10.55
C SER A 62 13.80 2.76 9.96
N ILE A 63 13.40 2.79 8.68
CA ILE A 63 12.83 1.64 7.97
C ILE A 63 13.89 0.54 7.80
N LEU A 64 15.07 0.90 7.28
CA LEU A 64 16.16 -0.05 7.02
C LEU A 64 16.70 -0.67 8.32
N THR A 65 16.71 0.10 9.42
CA THR A 65 17.11 -0.40 10.75
C THR A 65 15.97 -1.07 11.53
N LYS A 66 14.79 -1.22 10.92
CA LYS A 66 13.59 -1.80 11.54
C LYS A 66 13.12 -1.10 12.83
N ARG A 67 13.39 0.21 12.95
CA ARG A 67 13.04 1.06 14.10
C ARG A 67 11.89 2.03 13.83
N HIS A 68 11.38 2.08 12.61
CA HIS A 68 10.25 2.95 12.28
C HIS A 68 9.01 2.57 13.12
N PRO A 69 8.27 3.55 13.68
CA PRO A 69 7.15 3.29 14.60
C PRO A 69 5.96 2.58 13.94
N LEU A 70 5.79 2.74 12.62
CA LEU A 70 4.76 2.07 11.84
C LEU A 70 5.07 0.56 11.67
N GLY A 71 4.73 -0.25 12.66
CA GLY A 71 5.14 -1.66 12.73
C GLY A 71 4.69 -2.56 11.58
N ILE A 72 3.62 -2.21 10.86
CA ILE A 72 3.11 -3.00 9.72
C ILE A 72 4.12 -3.10 8.57
N ILE A 73 5.00 -2.09 8.42
CA ILE A 73 6.00 -2.05 7.32
C ILE A 73 7.09 -3.13 7.45
N HIS A 74 7.25 -3.71 8.64
CA HIS A 74 8.18 -4.80 8.90
C HIS A 74 7.52 -6.20 8.79
N GLY A 75 6.21 -6.25 8.59
CA GLY A 75 5.41 -7.46 8.52
C GLY A 75 4.78 -7.65 7.14
N PRO A 76 5.50 -8.22 6.14
CA PRO A 76 5.02 -8.30 4.76
C PRO A 76 3.70 -9.06 4.61
N GLY A 77 3.46 -10.07 5.45
CA GLY A 77 2.18 -10.80 5.48
C GLY A 77 1.03 -9.96 6.04
N ARG A 78 1.29 -9.19 7.11
CA ARG A 78 0.28 -8.30 7.71
C ARG A 78 -0.07 -7.16 6.77
N LEU A 79 0.95 -6.54 6.15
CA LEU A 79 0.76 -5.48 5.16
C LEU A 79 -0.14 -5.94 4.01
N HIS A 80 0.14 -7.12 3.45
CA HIS A 80 -0.66 -7.70 2.37
C HIS A 80 -2.13 -7.91 2.76
N VAL A 81 -2.39 -8.49 3.94
CA VAL A 81 -3.76 -8.71 4.43
C VAL A 81 -4.53 -7.39 4.56
N GLU A 82 -3.88 -6.37 5.11
CA GLU A 82 -4.51 -5.07 5.37
C GLU A 82 -4.74 -4.27 4.07
N VAL A 83 -3.83 -4.37 3.09
CA VAL A 83 -3.99 -3.78 1.76
C VAL A 83 -5.15 -4.44 1.01
N ILE A 84 -5.27 -5.77 1.07
CA ILE A 84 -6.43 -6.48 0.50
C ILE A 84 -7.71 -6.07 1.22
N ALA A 85 -7.72 -6.01 2.55
CA ALA A 85 -8.89 -5.59 3.30
C ALA A 85 -9.35 -4.18 2.91
N ALA A 86 -8.42 -3.26 2.67
CA ALA A 86 -8.73 -1.88 2.31
C ALA A 86 -9.16 -1.68 0.84
N TYR A 87 -8.49 -2.36 -0.10
CA TYR A 87 -8.60 -2.05 -1.53
C TYR A 87 -8.99 -3.24 -2.41
N SER A 88 -9.46 -4.33 -1.82
CA SER A 88 -9.96 -5.45 -2.61
C SER A 88 -11.18 -5.07 -3.43
N TYR A 89 -11.36 -5.79 -4.54
CA TYR A 89 -12.52 -5.63 -5.40
C TYR A 89 -13.87 -5.82 -4.67
N PRO A 90 -14.06 -6.81 -3.76
CA PRO A 90 -15.27 -6.90 -2.96
C PRO A 90 -15.55 -5.64 -2.14
N GLN A 91 -14.53 -5.07 -1.50
CA GLN A 91 -14.65 -3.84 -0.71
C GLN A 91 -15.10 -2.66 -1.59
N PHE A 92 -14.56 -2.57 -2.81
CA PHE A 92 -14.99 -1.58 -3.80
C PHE A 92 -16.47 -1.73 -4.16
N VAL A 93 -16.91 -2.95 -4.49
CA VAL A 93 -18.31 -3.23 -4.86
C VAL A 93 -19.26 -2.87 -3.71
N GLU A 94 -18.92 -3.26 -2.48
CA GLU A 94 -19.73 -2.97 -1.29
C GLU A 94 -19.83 -1.46 -1.03
N THR A 95 -18.70 -0.76 -1.09
CA THR A 95 -18.65 0.70 -0.90
C THR A 95 -19.48 1.43 -1.95
N LEU A 96 -19.34 1.03 -3.23
CA LEU A 96 -20.11 1.60 -4.33
C LEU A 96 -21.61 1.32 -4.18
N ALA A 97 -21.98 0.09 -3.84
CA ALA A 97 -23.38 -0.27 -3.62
C ALA A 97 -24.01 0.57 -2.49
N ALA A 98 -23.30 0.75 -1.38
CA ALA A 98 -23.75 1.59 -0.27
C ALA A 98 -24.00 3.04 -0.73
N HIS A 99 -23.06 3.64 -1.48
CA HIS A 99 -23.22 5.00 -1.99
C HIS A 99 -24.38 5.14 -2.98
N LEU A 100 -24.60 4.15 -3.86
CA LEU A 100 -25.72 4.16 -4.80
C LEU A 100 -27.07 4.03 -4.10
N VAL A 101 -27.15 3.25 -3.03
CA VAL A 101 -28.36 3.15 -2.18
C VAL A 101 -28.62 4.49 -1.49
N THR A 102 -27.63 5.08 -0.83
CA THR A 102 -27.73 6.39 -0.19
C THR A 102 -28.18 7.46 -1.18
N PHE A 103 -27.59 7.51 -2.37
CA PHE A 103 -27.96 8.47 -3.41
C PHE A 103 -29.41 8.31 -3.85
N ARG A 104 -29.88 7.07 -4.03
CA ARG A 104 -31.28 6.80 -4.40
C ARG A 104 -32.24 7.34 -3.34
N PHE A 105 -31.97 7.11 -2.05
CA PHE A 105 -32.79 7.63 -0.95
C PHE A 105 -32.88 9.16 -0.96
N PHE A 106 -31.76 9.87 -1.13
CA PHE A 106 -31.79 11.33 -1.21
C PHE A 106 -32.55 11.86 -2.44
N SER A 107 -32.49 11.15 -3.57
CA SER A 107 -33.22 11.54 -4.79
C SER A 107 -34.74 11.35 -4.70
N GLU A 108 -35.24 10.54 -3.77
CA GLU A 108 -36.67 10.35 -3.51
C GLU A 108 -37.20 11.39 -2.53
N ASP A 109 -36.42 11.75 -1.51
CA ASP A 109 -36.76 12.78 -0.52
C ASP A 109 -36.75 14.20 -1.11
N SER A 110 -35.85 14.48 -2.05
CA SER A 110 -35.73 15.80 -2.71
C SER A 110 -36.85 16.11 -3.73
N ARG A 111 -37.80 15.18 -3.92
CA ARG A 111 -38.95 15.34 -4.83
C ARG A 111 -40.28 15.60 -4.08
N GLY A 112 -40.22 15.82 -2.76
CA GLY A 112 -41.34 16.20 -1.90
C GLY A 112 -41.45 17.69 -1.65
#